data_AF-G0VI78-F1
#
_entry.id   AF-G0VI78-F1
#
_cell.length_a   1.000
_cell.length_b   1.000
_cell.length_c   1.000
_cell.angle_alpha   90.00
_cell.angle_beta   90.00
_cell.angle_gamma   90.00
#
_symmetry.space_group_name_H-M   'P 1'
#
loop_
_entity.id
_entity.type
_entity.pdbx_description
1 polymer ?
#
loop_
_entity_poly.entity_id
_entity_poly.type
_entity_poly.pdbx_seq_one_letter_code
_entity_poly.pdbx_strand_id
1 'polypeptide(L)'
;MSDKQRQQHVYQTLKQKHLSLGDENTTKEEWLTNVQRDIYNSIQGHSGLLEYTALNQQGLTSSQMLRVSMIKKMAQKAEIRKRIADSTDEERRKIVKK
;
A
#
# COMPACT_ATOMS: atom_id res chain seq x y z
N MET A 1 -3.33 23.13 28.19
CA MET A 1 -2.47 23.29 27.00
C MET A 1 -1.29 22.30 26.96
N SER A 2 -0.70 21.92 28.10
CA SER A 2 0.39 20.90 28.15
C SER A 2 -0.05 19.51 27.67
N ASP A 3 -1.24 19.04 28.03
CA ASP A 3 -1.71 17.70 27.66
C ASP A 3 -1.88 17.52 26.14
N LYS A 4 -2.29 18.58 25.43
CA LYS A 4 -2.42 18.56 23.98
C LYS A 4 -1.05 18.38 23.30
N GLN A 5 -0.02 19.06 23.80
CA GLN A 5 1.35 18.89 23.30
C GLN A 5 1.88 17.49 23.60
N ARG A 6 1.63 16.97 24.81
CA ARG A 6 1.97 15.59 25.17
C ARG A 6 1.30 14.59 24.22
N GLN A 7 0.01 14.76 23.93
CA GLN A 7 -0.73 13.90 23.00
C GLN A 7 -0.13 13.94 21.59
N GLN A 8 0.28 15.12 21.10
CA GLN A 8 0.93 15.23 19.79
C GLN A 8 2.27 14.49 19.73
N HIS A 9 3.10 14.58 20.77
CA HIS A 9 4.36 13.85 20.83
C HIS A 9 4.16 12.32 20.91
N VAL A 10 3.19 11.87 21.70
CA VAL A 10 2.82 10.45 21.78
C VAL A 10 2.31 9.97 20.42
N TYR A 11 1.45 10.74 19.76
CA TYR A 11 0.94 10.41 18.43
C TYR A 11 2.06 10.30 17.39
N GLN A 12 3.01 11.23 17.37
CA GLN A 12 4.18 11.15 16.47
C GLN A 12 5.00 9.90 16.72
N THR A 13 5.20 9.52 17.98
CA THR A 13 5.90 8.29 18.36
C THR A 13 5.16 7.05 17.87
N LEU A 14 3.84 7.02 18.04
CA LEU A 14 3.00 5.90 17.58
C LEU A 14 2.96 5.82 16.05
N LYS A 15 2.90 6.95 15.35
CA LYS A 15 2.92 7.02 13.89
C LYS A 15 4.23 6.48 13.29
N GLN A 16 5.35 6.66 14.00
CA GLN A 16 6.63 6.08 13.60
C GLN A 16 6.68 4.56 13.82
N LYS A 17 6.09 4.05 14.91
CA LYS A 17 6.08 2.63 15.25
C LYS A 17 5.08 1.83 14.43
N HIS A 18 3.88 2.36 14.27
CA HIS A 18 2.77 1.75 13.58
C HIS A 18 2.55 2.48 12.27
N LEU A 19 3.17 1.94 11.22
CA LEU A 19 2.92 2.39 9.86
C LEU A 19 1.41 2.33 9.59
N SER A 20 0.90 3.33 8.88
CA SER A 20 -0.53 3.46 8.53
C SER A 20 -1.46 4.00 9.61
N LEU A 21 -0.93 4.52 10.73
CA LEU A 21 -1.72 5.29 11.69
C LEU A 21 -2.32 6.54 11.02
N GLY A 22 -3.66 6.62 11.04
CA GLY A 22 -4.42 7.76 10.51
C GLY A 22 -4.46 8.96 11.45
N ASP A 23 -4.86 10.09 10.89
CA ASP A 23 -5.24 11.34 11.54
C ASP A 23 -6.54 11.88 10.90
N GLU A 24 -7.11 12.94 11.47
CA GLU A 24 -8.31 13.63 10.95
C GLU A 24 -8.15 14.07 9.49
N ASN A 25 -6.94 14.41 9.07
CA ASN A 25 -6.63 14.85 7.70
C ASN A 25 -6.28 13.71 6.73
N THR A 26 -6.52 12.44 7.11
CA THR A 26 -6.16 11.30 6.24
C THR A 26 -7.05 11.27 5.01
N THR A 27 -6.43 11.32 3.84
CA THR A 27 -7.19 11.25 2.59
C THR A 27 -7.69 9.82 2.33
N LYS A 28 -8.81 9.71 1.60
CA LYS A 28 -9.33 8.41 1.15
C LYS A 28 -8.28 7.58 0.41
N GLU A 29 -7.43 8.25 -0.39
CA GLU A 29 -6.40 7.58 -1.18
C GLU A 29 -5.26 7.02 -0.32
N GLU A 30 -4.79 7.78 0.66
CA GLU A 30 -3.79 7.32 1.64
C GLU A 30 -4.33 6.11 2.41
N TRP A 31 -5.57 6.21 2.90
CA TRP A 31 -6.22 5.11 3.61
C TRP A 31 -6.33 3.85 2.74
N LEU A 32 -6.86 3.97 1.50
CA LEU A 32 -6.95 2.84 0.56
C LEU A 32 -5.60 2.21 0.26
N THR A 33 -4.53 3.00 0.28
CA THR A 33 -3.17 2.52 0.03
C THR A 33 -2.63 1.69 1.17
N ASN A 34 -2.87 2.15 2.39
CA ASN A 34 -2.52 1.43 3.60
C ASN A 34 -3.24 0.08 3.63
N VAL A 35 -4.55 0.09 3.43
CA VAL A 35 -5.37 -1.13 3.37
C VAL A 35 -4.85 -2.12 2.31
N GLN A 36 -4.51 -1.64 1.11
CA GLN A 36 -3.97 -2.53 0.07
C GLN A 36 -2.61 -3.12 0.45
N ARG A 37 -1.73 -2.35 1.08
CA ARG A 37 -0.44 -2.86 1.57
C ARG A 37 -0.65 -3.94 2.62
N ASP A 38 -1.61 -3.77 3.51
CA ASP A 38 -1.95 -4.76 4.55
C ASP A 38 -2.53 -6.04 3.95
N ILE A 39 -3.38 -5.92 2.91
CA ILE A 39 -3.92 -7.07 2.17
C ILE A 39 -2.78 -7.85 1.51
N TYR A 40 -1.89 -7.18 0.77
CA TYR A 40 -0.76 -7.83 0.12
C TYR A 40 0.18 -8.48 1.14
N ASN A 41 0.41 -7.83 2.28
CA ASN A 41 1.22 -8.38 3.36
C ASN A 41 0.60 -9.65 3.96
N SER A 42 -0.72 -9.64 4.17
CA SER A 42 -1.45 -10.81 4.68
C SER A 42 -1.40 -11.99 3.71
N ILE A 43 -1.60 -11.72 2.40
CA ILE A 43 -1.53 -12.75 1.35
C ILE A 43 -0.15 -13.40 1.30
N GLN A 44 0.95 -12.63 1.40
CA GLN A 44 2.29 -13.21 1.35
C GLN A 44 2.71 -13.93 2.65
N GLY A 45 2.18 -13.50 3.80
CA GLY A 45 2.58 -13.97 5.12
C GLY A 45 1.94 -15.30 5.50
N HIS A 46 0.69 -15.52 5.10
CA HIS A 46 -0.05 -16.74 5.39
C HIS A 46 0.08 -17.75 4.26
N SER A 47 0.71 -18.90 4.52
CA SER A 47 0.96 -19.95 3.50
C SER A 47 -0.32 -20.46 2.84
N GLY A 48 -1.36 -20.77 3.62
CA GLY A 48 -2.64 -21.26 3.07
C GLY A 48 -3.34 -20.24 2.18
N LEU A 49 -3.28 -18.95 2.54
CA LEU A 49 -3.85 -17.88 1.73
C LEU A 49 -3.03 -17.65 0.45
N LEU A 50 -1.70 -17.74 0.56
CA LEU A 50 -0.80 -17.64 -0.58
C LEU A 50 -1.07 -18.75 -1.61
N GLU A 51 -1.19 -19.99 -1.16
CA GLU A 51 -1.48 -21.14 -2.01
C GLU A 51 -2.87 -21.05 -2.63
N TYR A 52 -3.89 -20.72 -1.83
CA TYR A 52 -5.24 -20.50 -2.33
C TYR A 52 -5.28 -19.42 -3.42
N THR A 53 -4.55 -18.32 -3.21
CA THR A 53 -4.48 -17.24 -4.20
C THR A 53 -3.69 -17.66 -5.43
N ALA A 54 -2.63 -18.45 -5.26
CA ALA A 54 -1.80 -18.94 -6.37
C ALA A 54 -2.56 -19.90 -7.29
N LEU A 55 -3.37 -20.80 -6.72
CA LEU A 55 -4.21 -21.72 -7.49
C LEU A 55 -5.21 -20.98 -8.40
N ASN A 56 -5.77 -19.88 -7.92
CA ASN A 56 -6.73 -19.09 -8.68
C ASN A 56 -6.08 -18.21 -9.76
N GLN A 57 -4.77 -17.94 -9.66
CA GLN A 57 -4.12 -16.97 -10.52
C GLN A 57 -3.49 -17.63 -11.75
N GLN A 58 -4.15 -17.43 -12.89
CA GLN A 58 -3.66 -17.94 -14.18
C GLN A 58 -2.27 -17.39 -14.50
N GLY A 59 -1.34 -18.30 -14.87
CA GLY A 59 0.01 -17.95 -15.35
C GLY A 59 1.10 -17.85 -14.28
N LEU A 60 0.78 -17.97 -12.98
CA LEU A 60 1.81 -18.10 -11.94
C LEU A 60 1.97 -19.56 -11.54
N THR A 61 3.07 -20.18 -11.98
CA THR A 61 3.36 -21.60 -11.73
C THR A 61 3.90 -21.89 -10.33
N SER A 62 4.29 -20.87 -9.56
CA SER A 62 4.83 -21.05 -8.20
C SER A 62 4.30 -20.03 -7.20
N SER A 63 4.08 -20.49 -5.96
CA SER A 63 3.73 -19.66 -4.80
C SER A 63 4.78 -18.57 -4.51
N GLN A 64 6.06 -18.86 -4.81
CA GLN A 64 7.14 -17.88 -4.67
C GLN A 64 7.02 -16.73 -5.67
N MET A 65 6.68 -17.01 -6.93
CA MET A 65 6.43 -15.95 -7.92
C MET A 65 5.25 -15.07 -7.48
N LEU A 66 4.22 -15.65 -6.85
CA LEU A 66 3.10 -14.88 -6.32
C LEU A 66 3.56 -13.95 -5.20
N ARG A 67 4.32 -14.46 -4.23
CA ARG A 67 4.90 -13.66 -3.14
C ARG A 67 5.71 -12.48 -3.69
N VAL A 68 6.61 -12.73 -4.64
CA VAL A 68 7.39 -11.66 -5.30
C VAL A 68 6.49 -10.67 -6.03
N SER A 69 5.46 -11.15 -6.73
CA SER A 69 4.51 -10.27 -7.44
C SER A 69 3.74 -9.37 -6.48
N MET A 70 3.33 -9.86 -5.31
CA MET A 70 2.63 -9.08 -4.30
C MET A 70 3.53 -7.99 -3.72
N ILE A 71 4.79 -8.32 -3.40
CA ILE A 71 5.79 -7.33 -2.95
C ILE A 71 6.02 -6.26 -4.03
N LYS A 72 6.14 -6.66 -5.31
CA LYS A 72 6.29 -5.71 -6.42
C LYS A 72 5.08 -4.78 -6.56
N LYS A 73 3.85 -5.31 -6.42
CA LYS A 73 2.61 -4.51 -6.46
C LYS A 73 2.56 -3.46 -5.34
N MET A 74 3.13 -3.74 -4.17
CA MET A 74 3.23 -2.77 -3.07
C MET A 74 4.11 -1.56 -3.44
N ALA A 75 5.21 -1.79 -4.17
CA ALA A 75 6.14 -0.74 -4.59
C ALA A 75 5.65 0.05 -5.82
N GLN A 76 5.16 -0.66 -6.85
CA GLN A 76 4.77 -0.06 -8.13
C GLN A 76 3.66 0.99 -7.98
N LYS A 77 2.72 0.80 -7.06
CA LYS A 77 1.63 1.76 -6.83
C LYS A 77 2.12 3.09 -6.24
N ALA A 78 3.26 3.10 -5.57
CA ALA A 78 3.90 4.33 -5.10
C ALA A 78 4.61 5.07 -6.25
N GLU A 79 5.25 4.32 -7.15
CA GLU A 79 5.94 4.89 -8.32
C GLU A 79 4.97 5.49 -9.35
N ILE A 80 3.87 4.79 -9.66
CA ILE A 80 2.84 5.31 -10.58
C ILE A 80 2.29 6.64 -10.08
N ARG A 81 2.12 6.79 -8.76
CA ARG A 81 1.63 8.05 -8.19
C ARG A 81 2.61 9.19 -8.29
N LYS A 82 3.90 8.94 -8.06
CA LYS A 82 4.95 9.94 -8.31
C LYS A 82 4.95 10.36 -9.78
N ARG A 83 4.91 9.39 -10.70
CA ARG A 83 4.84 9.67 -12.14
C ARG A 83 3.61 10.49 -12.52
N ILE A 84 2.43 10.17 -11.98
CA ILE A 84 1.22 10.97 -12.21
C ILE A 84 1.41 12.40 -11.68
N ALA A 85 1.94 12.57 -10.47
CA ALA A 85 2.18 13.88 -9.87
C ALA A 85 3.14 14.74 -10.72
N ASP A 86 4.20 14.13 -11.26
CA ASP A 86 5.22 14.80 -12.06
C ASP A 86 4.83 14.98 -13.54
N SER A 87 3.81 14.24 -14.02
CA SER A 87 3.39 14.25 -15.43
C SER A 87 2.44 15.39 -15.77
N THR A 88 2.54 15.87 -17.01
CA THR A 88 1.64 16.87 -17.61
C THR A 88 0.24 16.28 -17.88
N ASP A 89 -0.80 17.13 -17.97
CA ASP A 89 -2.19 16.68 -18.09
C ASP A 89 -2.47 15.75 -19.30
N GLU A 90 -1.70 15.85 -20.38
CA GLU A 90 -1.79 14.93 -21.53
C GLU A 90 -1.19 13.54 -21.24
N GLU A 91 -0.09 13.48 -20.47
CA GLU A 91 0.54 12.22 -20.08
C GLU A 91 -0.28 11.47 -19.04
N ARG A 92 -0.93 12.19 -18.11
CA ARG A 92 -1.86 11.62 -17.12
C ARG A 92 -2.99 10.83 -17.81
N ARG A 93 -3.55 11.35 -18.90
CA ARG A 93 -4.61 10.69 -19.68
C ARG A 93 -4.15 9.40 -20.37
N LYS A 94 -2.86 9.30 -20.74
CA LYS A 94 -2.29 8.08 -21.35
C LYS A 94 -1.99 7.00 -20.31
N ILE A 95 -1.61 7.40 -19.10
CA ILE A 95 -1.30 6.48 -17.98
C ILE A 95 -2.56 5.83 -17.41
N VAL A 96 -3.67 6.56 -17.31
CA VAL A 96 -4.95 6.04 -16.75
C VAL A 96 -5.66 5.06 -17.70
N LYS A 97 -5.36 5.11 -19.01
CA LYS A 97 -6.01 4.28 -20.04
C LYS A 97 -5.33 2.94 -20.34
N LYS A 98 -4.26 2.59 -19.63
CA LYS A 98 -3.45 1.38 -19.85
C LYS A 98 -3.49 0.48 -18.62
#